data_AF-A0A6N6S0A2-F1
#
_entry.id   AF-A0A6N6S0A2-F1
#
_cell.length_a   1.000
_cell.length_b   1.000
_cell.length_c   1.000
_cell.angle_alpha   90.00
_cell.angle_beta   90.00
_cell.angle_gamma   90.00
#
_symmetry.space_group_name_H-M   'P 1'
#
loop_
_entity.id
_entity.type
_entity.pdbx_description
1 polymer ?
#
loop_
_entity_poly.entity_id
_entity_poly.type
_entity_poly.pdbx_seq_one_letter_code
_entity_poly.pdbx_strand_id
1 'polypeptide(L)'
;FVYGPYLSPFYSPYILASWWPFSPALLILWAPLGFRATCYYYRKAYYRSFFLAPPACAVKPLAKEGSYCGETRFPFIIQNIHRYFFYAATVILFFLWVDAFKALKFEDGFGVGVGTLVLFANATLLSFYSLGCHSFRHLIGGKLDVFSKCPTRFMLWSKVSVFNEHHMLWAWVSLFGVALADLYIFLLARGVITDVRLI
;
A
#
# COMPACT_ATOMS: atom_id res chain seq x y z
N PHE A 1 19.66 -4.68 -5.35
CA PHE A 1 18.29 -4.18 -5.51
C PHE A 1 17.86 -4.09 -6.98
N VAL A 2 18.73 -4.40 -7.95
CA VAL A 2 18.39 -4.62 -9.36
C VAL A 2 19.01 -5.95 -9.79
N TYR A 3 18.29 -6.74 -10.60
CA TYR A 3 18.79 -7.94 -11.25
C TYR A 3 18.17 -8.06 -12.64
N GLY A 4 18.98 -8.01 -13.70
CA GLY A 4 18.48 -8.00 -15.08
C GLY A 4 17.38 -6.93 -15.26
N PRO A 5 16.18 -7.31 -15.71
CA PRO A 5 15.08 -6.37 -15.91
C PRO A 5 14.25 -6.09 -14.64
N TYR A 6 14.62 -6.67 -13.48
CA TYR A 6 13.86 -6.55 -12.24
C TYR A 6 14.40 -5.47 -11.33
N LEU A 7 13.52 -4.53 -10.96
CA LEU A 7 13.77 -3.55 -9.92
C LEU A 7 13.01 -3.94 -8.64
N SER A 8 13.72 -3.92 -7.51
CA SER A 8 13.13 -4.21 -6.21
C SER A 8 12.00 -3.22 -5.86
N PRO A 9 10.82 -3.66 -5.39
CA PRO A 9 9.70 -2.77 -5.11
C PRO A 9 10.01 -1.65 -4.13
N PHE A 10 10.91 -1.84 -3.16
CA PHE A 10 11.29 -0.77 -2.21
C PHE A 10 12.14 0.33 -2.84
N TYR A 11 12.70 0.08 -4.03
CA TYR A 11 13.54 1.00 -4.77
C TYR A 11 12.83 1.57 -6.02
N SER A 12 11.50 1.44 -6.10
CA SER A 12 10.66 2.00 -7.16
C SER A 12 9.91 3.25 -6.67
N PRO A 13 9.99 4.41 -7.36
CA PRO A 13 10.73 4.65 -8.60
C PRO A 13 12.24 4.63 -8.38
N TYR A 14 12.99 4.30 -9.44
CA TYR A 14 14.44 4.33 -9.41
C TYR A 14 14.95 5.78 -9.26
N ILE A 15 15.54 6.09 -8.09
CA ILE A 15 16.09 7.41 -7.77
C ILE A 15 17.60 7.29 -7.53
N LEU A 16 18.39 8.02 -8.33
CA LEU A 16 19.81 8.23 -8.09
C LEU A 16 19.99 9.50 -7.24
N ALA A 17 20.25 9.33 -5.96
CA ALA A 17 20.49 10.44 -5.03
C ALA A 17 21.92 10.38 -4.48
N SER A 18 22.91 10.83 -5.26
CA SER A 18 24.32 10.84 -4.86
C SER A 18 24.62 11.68 -3.62
N TRP A 19 23.73 12.64 -3.31
CA TRP A 19 23.81 13.51 -2.13
C TRP A 19 23.24 12.85 -0.86
N TRP A 20 22.58 11.70 -0.96
CA TRP A 20 21.90 11.05 0.16
C TRP A 20 22.74 9.87 0.69
N PRO A 21 23.18 9.90 1.97
CA PRO A 21 24.11 8.90 2.50
C PRO A 21 23.43 7.58 2.89
N PHE A 22 22.10 7.54 2.97
CA PHE A 22 21.34 6.35 3.32
C PHE A 22 20.75 5.65 2.10
N SER A 23 20.09 4.50 2.30
CA SER A 23 19.43 3.80 1.18
C SER A 23 18.38 4.71 0.51
N PRO A 24 18.38 4.81 -0.83
CA PRO A 24 17.34 5.52 -1.59
C PRO A 24 15.92 5.04 -1.28
N ALA A 25 15.75 3.79 -0.84
CA ALA A 25 14.45 3.25 -0.43
C ALA A 25 13.78 4.09 0.67
N LEU A 26 14.56 4.73 1.56
CA LEU A 26 14.02 5.60 2.61
C LEU A 26 13.34 6.86 2.06
N LEU A 27 13.79 7.37 0.91
CA LEU A 27 13.17 8.52 0.23
C LEU A 27 11.80 8.18 -0.35
N ILE A 28 11.53 6.89 -0.56
CA ILE A 28 10.27 6.38 -1.11
C ILE A 28 9.35 5.93 0.01
N LEU A 29 9.90 5.28 1.03
CA LEU A 29 9.18 4.54 2.07
C LEU A 29 8.14 5.38 2.84
N TRP A 30 8.39 6.68 3.04
CA TRP A 30 7.49 7.56 3.79
C TRP A 30 6.05 7.57 3.22
N ALA A 31 5.89 7.44 1.90
CA ALA A 31 4.59 7.46 1.24
C ALA A 31 3.77 6.17 1.49
N PRO A 32 4.23 4.96 1.11
CA PRO A 32 3.50 3.72 1.38
C PRO A 32 3.42 3.39 2.88
N LEU A 33 4.46 3.70 3.66
CA LEU A 33 4.43 3.49 5.11
C LEU A 33 3.44 4.45 5.77
N GLY A 34 3.45 5.73 5.40
CA GLY A 34 2.47 6.71 5.86
C GLY A 34 1.05 6.32 5.47
N PHE A 35 0.84 5.80 4.26
CA PHE A 35 -0.46 5.30 3.82
C PHE A 35 -0.96 4.14 4.69
N ARG A 36 -0.09 3.18 5.04
CA ARG A 36 -0.44 2.09 5.97
C ARG A 36 -0.66 2.59 7.40
N ALA A 37 0.26 3.38 7.94
CA ALA A 37 0.20 3.88 9.32
C ALA A 37 -1.04 4.75 9.58
N THR A 38 -1.48 5.49 8.58
CA THR A 38 -2.67 6.37 8.69
C THR A 38 -3.99 5.70 8.31
N CYS A 39 -3.94 4.46 7.80
CA CYS A 39 -5.14 3.71 7.41
C CYS A 39 -6.01 3.38 8.62
N TYR A 40 -7.33 3.47 8.42
CA TYR A 40 -8.33 3.17 9.46
C TYR A 40 -8.14 1.79 10.11
N TYR A 41 -7.76 0.77 9.32
CA TYR A 41 -7.49 -0.57 9.84
C TYR A 41 -6.31 -0.59 10.82
N TYR A 42 -5.15 -0.10 10.39
CA TYR A 42 -3.95 -0.07 11.23
C TYR A 42 -4.17 0.81 12.46
N ARG A 43 -4.85 1.95 12.29
CA ARG A 43 -5.28 2.82 13.39
C ARG A 43 -6.05 2.10 14.45
N LYS A 44 -7.09 1.34 14.06
CA LYS A 44 -7.85 0.50 14.99
C LYS A 44 -6.95 -0.48 15.75
N ALA A 45 -5.96 -1.07 15.08
CA ALA A 45 -5.03 -2.00 15.72
C ALA A 45 -4.16 -1.31 16.79
N TYR A 46 -3.45 -0.22 16.44
CA TYR A 46 -2.55 0.41 17.40
C TYR A 46 -3.29 1.25 18.47
N TYR A 47 -4.47 1.82 18.16
CA TYR A 47 -5.31 2.47 19.16
C TYR A 47 -5.79 1.51 20.23
N ARG A 48 -6.13 0.27 19.85
CA ARG A 48 -6.60 -0.75 20.80
C ARG A 48 -5.45 -1.41 21.54
N SER A 49 -4.39 -1.79 20.84
CA SER A 49 -3.31 -2.59 21.43
C SER A 49 -2.30 -1.76 22.23
N PHE A 50 -2.02 -0.51 21.83
CA PHE A 50 -0.99 0.31 22.48
C PHE A 50 -1.56 1.49 23.25
N PHE A 51 -2.61 2.16 22.73
CA PHE A 51 -3.16 3.36 23.38
C PHE A 51 -4.40 3.10 24.25
N LEU A 52 -5.01 1.90 24.14
CA LEU A 52 -6.24 1.51 24.83
C LEU A 52 -7.33 2.60 24.78
N ALA A 53 -7.49 3.22 23.59
CA ALA A 53 -8.34 4.40 23.39
C ALA A 53 -8.97 4.44 21.98
N PRO A 54 -10.23 4.00 21.80
CA PRO A 54 -11.05 3.25 22.74
C PRO A 54 -10.67 1.74 22.73
N PRO A 55 -10.67 1.07 23.88
CA PRO A 55 -10.43 -0.37 23.94
C PRO A 55 -11.67 -1.16 23.45
N ALA A 56 -11.65 -2.49 23.56
CA ALA A 56 -12.85 -3.30 23.30
C ALA A 56 -13.94 -3.04 24.36
N CYS A 57 -15.21 -3.31 24.05
CA CYS A 57 -16.34 -3.01 24.94
C CYS A 57 -16.23 -3.63 26.34
N ALA A 58 -15.51 -4.74 26.49
CA ALA A 58 -15.29 -5.43 27.76
C ALA A 58 -14.07 -4.92 28.56
N VAL A 59 -13.30 -3.96 28.04
CA VAL A 59 -12.04 -3.50 28.61
C VAL A 59 -12.18 -2.04 29.05
N LYS A 60 -11.78 -1.74 30.28
CA LYS A 60 -11.80 -0.37 30.80
C LYS A 60 -10.76 0.49 30.07
N PRO A 61 -11.12 1.70 29.58
CA PRO A 61 -10.16 2.59 28.94
C PRO A 61 -9.09 3.05 29.94
N LEU A 62 -7.86 3.23 29.46
CA LEU A 62 -6.81 3.92 30.23
C LEU A 62 -7.05 5.42 30.32
N ALA A 63 -7.68 5.99 29.29
CA ALA A 63 -8.04 7.40 29.25
C ALA A 63 -9.14 7.71 30.26
N LYS A 64 -9.09 8.91 30.86
CA LYS A 64 -10.12 9.42 31.77
C LYS A 64 -11.47 9.50 31.04
N GLU A 65 -12.55 9.15 31.72
CA GLU A 65 -13.90 9.30 31.18
C GLU A 65 -14.13 10.73 30.68
N GLY A 66 -14.67 10.87 29.46
CA GLY A 66 -14.89 12.16 28.81
C GLY A 66 -13.64 12.80 28.18
N SER A 67 -12.44 12.24 28.33
CA SER A 67 -11.22 12.81 27.72
C SER A 67 -10.95 12.33 26.29
N TYR A 68 -11.81 11.46 25.74
CA TYR A 68 -11.67 10.98 24.37
C TYR A 68 -12.11 12.06 23.38
N CYS A 69 -11.15 12.73 22.76
CA CYS A 69 -11.40 13.75 21.74
C CYS A 69 -11.51 13.17 20.32
N GLY A 70 -11.48 11.84 20.16
CA GLY A 70 -11.33 11.21 18.85
C GLY A 70 -10.09 11.71 18.11
N GLU A 71 -10.22 11.91 16.79
CA GLU A 71 -9.13 12.33 15.91
C GLU A 71 -9.08 13.86 15.68
N THR A 72 -9.59 14.63 16.65
CA THR A 72 -9.70 16.10 16.53
C THR A 72 -8.52 16.86 17.13
N ARG A 73 -7.65 16.19 17.90
CA ARG A 73 -6.52 16.81 18.60
C ARG A 73 -5.20 16.09 18.29
N PHE A 74 -4.09 16.82 18.37
CA PHE A 74 -2.75 16.24 18.30
C PHE A 74 -2.55 15.17 19.39
N PRO A 75 -1.92 14.02 19.08
CA PRO A 75 -1.29 13.64 17.80
C PRO A 75 -2.24 13.00 16.77
N PHE A 76 -3.46 12.63 17.16
CA PHE A 76 -4.39 11.84 16.33
C PHE A 76 -4.99 12.60 15.15
N ILE A 77 -4.89 13.93 15.10
CA ILE A 77 -5.31 14.73 13.95
C ILE A 77 -4.48 14.42 12.67
N ILE A 78 -3.24 13.97 12.83
CA ILE A 78 -2.33 13.60 11.71
C ILE A 78 -2.93 12.47 10.87
N GLN A 79 -3.80 11.67 11.46
CA GLN A 79 -4.49 10.57 10.81
C GLN A 79 -5.39 11.01 9.64
N ASN A 80 -5.85 12.26 9.65
CA ASN A 80 -6.62 12.85 8.55
C ASN A 80 -5.78 13.05 7.27
N ILE A 81 -4.44 12.97 7.37
CA ILE A 81 -3.51 13.07 6.24
C ILE A 81 -3.54 11.80 5.38
N HIS A 82 -4.21 10.72 5.82
CA HIS A 82 -4.35 9.47 5.06
C HIS A 82 -4.76 9.69 3.58
N ARG A 83 -5.66 10.65 3.33
CA ARG A 83 -6.09 11.00 1.96
C ARG A 83 -4.94 11.49 1.07
N TYR A 84 -3.95 12.18 1.63
CA TYR A 84 -2.78 12.68 0.88
C TYR A 84 -1.76 11.56 0.67
N PHE A 85 -1.56 10.71 1.68
CA PHE A 85 -0.76 9.51 1.53
C PHE A 85 -1.32 8.55 0.48
N PHE A 86 -2.66 8.47 0.34
CA PHE A 86 -3.29 7.71 -0.74
C PHE A 86 -2.84 8.22 -2.13
N TYR A 87 -2.80 9.54 -2.36
CA TYR A 87 -2.33 10.10 -3.63
C TYR A 87 -0.84 9.84 -3.86
N ALA A 88 0.00 10.05 -2.83
CA ALA A 88 1.42 9.77 -2.93
C ALA A 88 1.70 8.28 -3.21
N ALA A 89 1.03 7.37 -2.48
CA ALA A 89 1.14 5.93 -2.69
C ALA A 89 0.62 5.49 -4.07
N THR A 90 -0.40 6.17 -4.62
CA THR A 90 -0.90 5.91 -5.98
C THR A 90 0.16 6.21 -7.03
N VAL A 91 0.96 7.28 -6.85
CA VAL A 91 2.08 7.58 -7.75
C VAL A 91 3.15 6.48 -7.69
N ILE A 92 3.51 6.02 -6.48
CA ILE A 92 4.46 4.91 -6.33
C ILE A 92 3.91 3.62 -6.96
N LEU A 93 2.62 3.33 -6.75
CA LEU A 93 1.97 2.16 -7.36
C LEU A 93 1.99 2.22 -8.89
N PHE A 94 1.86 3.40 -9.48
CA PHE A 94 2.01 3.56 -10.93
C PHE A 94 3.42 3.17 -11.39
N PHE A 95 4.48 3.59 -10.69
CA PHE A 95 5.85 3.18 -11.02
C PHE A 95 6.06 1.68 -10.84
N LEU A 96 5.48 1.06 -9.81
CA LEU A 96 5.53 -0.40 -9.63
C LEU A 96 4.91 -1.15 -10.81
N TRP A 97 3.81 -0.65 -11.38
CA TRP A 97 3.23 -1.22 -12.60
C TRP A 97 4.14 -1.01 -13.81
N VAL A 98 4.73 0.18 -13.97
CA VAL A 98 5.70 0.45 -15.04
C VAL A 98 6.88 -0.52 -14.95
N ASP A 99 7.40 -0.76 -13.74
CA ASP A 99 8.53 -1.66 -13.53
C ASP A 99 8.13 -3.14 -13.73
N ALA A 100 6.91 -3.54 -13.38
CA ALA A 100 6.36 -4.86 -13.72
C ALA A 100 6.30 -5.06 -15.25
N PHE A 101 5.87 -4.05 -16.02
CA PHE A 101 5.89 -4.16 -17.49
C PHE A 101 7.30 -4.12 -18.09
N LYS A 102 8.24 -3.36 -17.49
CA LYS A 102 9.65 -3.40 -17.90
C LYS A 102 10.28 -4.77 -17.64
N ALA A 103 9.83 -5.48 -16.61
CA ALA A 103 10.27 -6.84 -16.29
C ALA A 103 9.93 -7.90 -17.37
N LEU A 104 9.23 -7.50 -18.45
CA LEU A 104 9.00 -8.34 -19.64
C LEU A 104 10.10 -8.18 -20.71
N LYS A 105 11.01 -7.20 -20.56
CA LYS A 105 12.05 -6.87 -21.55
C LYS A 105 13.41 -7.37 -21.06
N PHE A 106 13.80 -8.54 -21.53
CA PHE A 106 15.11 -9.15 -21.31
C PHE A 106 16.10 -8.71 -22.40
N GLU A 107 17.39 -9.03 -22.21
CA GLU A 107 18.45 -8.63 -23.15
C GLU A 107 18.25 -9.19 -24.57
N ASP A 108 17.64 -10.38 -24.68
CA ASP A 108 17.33 -11.07 -25.92
C ASP A 108 15.91 -10.81 -26.44
N GLY A 109 15.14 -9.92 -25.79
CA GLY A 109 13.81 -9.50 -26.24
C GLY A 109 12.71 -9.71 -25.20
N PHE A 110 11.51 -10.03 -25.66
CA PHE A 110 10.38 -10.30 -24.77
C PHE A 110 10.62 -11.62 -24.02
N GLY A 111 10.39 -11.61 -22.71
CA GLY A 111 10.50 -12.81 -21.89
C GLY A 111 9.61 -12.73 -20.67
N VAL A 112 9.39 -13.88 -20.04
CA VAL A 112 8.68 -14.00 -18.78
C VAL A 112 9.50 -14.89 -17.86
N GLY A 113 9.98 -14.32 -16.76
CA GLY A 113 10.61 -15.09 -15.69
C GLY A 113 9.72 -15.15 -14.45
N VAL A 114 10.14 -15.94 -13.47
CA VAL A 114 9.50 -15.97 -12.14
C VAL A 114 9.52 -14.58 -11.51
N GLY A 115 10.62 -13.82 -11.66
CA GLY A 115 10.68 -12.43 -11.19
C GLY A 115 9.63 -11.52 -11.83
N THR A 116 9.32 -11.71 -13.12
CA THR A 116 8.22 -10.99 -13.78
C THR A 116 6.89 -11.29 -13.09
N LEU A 117 6.57 -12.56 -12.86
CA LEU A 117 5.33 -12.96 -12.17
C LEU A 117 5.25 -12.41 -10.75
N VAL A 118 6.37 -12.43 -10.02
CA VAL A 118 6.48 -11.86 -8.66
C VAL A 118 6.17 -10.36 -8.66
N LEU A 119 6.71 -9.60 -9.62
CA LEU A 119 6.47 -8.16 -9.74
C LEU A 119 5.00 -7.83 -10.11
N PHE A 120 4.42 -8.58 -11.05
CA PHE A 120 3.00 -8.42 -11.41
C PHE A 120 2.05 -8.78 -10.26
N ALA A 121 2.35 -9.88 -9.55
CA ALA A 121 1.59 -10.27 -8.37
C ALA A 121 1.68 -9.20 -7.27
N ASN A 122 2.88 -8.68 -7.00
CA ASN A 122 3.08 -7.60 -6.04
C ASN A 122 2.29 -6.33 -6.41
N ALA A 123 2.40 -5.85 -7.66
CA ALA A 123 1.68 -4.67 -8.13
C ALA A 123 0.16 -4.86 -8.02
N THR A 124 -0.34 -6.06 -8.34
CA THR A 124 -1.75 -6.43 -8.25
C THR A 124 -2.25 -6.45 -6.79
N LEU A 125 -1.50 -7.06 -5.88
CA LEU A 125 -1.84 -7.09 -4.45
C LEU A 125 -1.89 -5.68 -3.84
N LEU A 126 -0.92 -4.82 -4.19
CA LEU A 126 -0.91 -3.42 -3.77
C LEU A 126 -2.05 -2.62 -4.40
N SER A 127 -2.44 -2.92 -5.64
CA SER A 127 -3.64 -2.36 -6.27
C SER A 127 -4.90 -2.74 -5.51
N PHE A 128 -5.10 -4.01 -5.13
CA PHE A 128 -6.26 -4.39 -4.33
C PHE A 128 -6.30 -3.71 -2.96
N TYR A 129 -5.14 -3.55 -2.32
CA TYR A 129 -5.05 -2.79 -1.07
C TYR A 129 -5.47 -1.32 -1.26
N SER A 130 -4.95 -0.64 -2.29
CA SER A 130 -5.26 0.77 -2.58
C SER A 130 -6.71 0.97 -3.02
N LEU A 131 -7.24 0.12 -3.91
CA LEU A 131 -8.60 0.20 -4.43
C LEU A 131 -9.64 -0.23 -3.39
N GLY A 132 -9.29 -1.11 -2.46
CA GLY A 132 -10.14 -1.46 -1.31
C GLY A 132 -10.15 -0.40 -0.20
N CYS A 133 -9.42 0.71 -0.34
CA CYS A 133 -9.30 1.72 0.71
C CYS A 133 -10.56 2.59 0.86
N HIS A 134 -10.86 3.03 2.08
CA HIS A 134 -11.92 4.02 2.33
C HIS A 134 -11.70 5.34 1.58
N SER A 135 -10.44 5.79 1.43
CA SER A 135 -10.13 6.99 0.64
C SER A 135 -10.50 6.84 -0.83
N PHE A 136 -10.24 5.66 -1.43
CA PHE A 136 -10.66 5.40 -2.81
C PHE A 136 -12.18 5.30 -2.94
N ARG A 137 -12.84 4.63 -1.99
CA ARG A 137 -14.31 4.56 -1.93
C ARG A 137 -14.94 5.95 -1.86
N HIS A 138 -14.39 6.84 -1.03
CA HIS A 138 -14.84 8.22 -0.92
C HIS A 138 -14.58 9.01 -2.22
N LEU A 139 -13.43 8.79 -2.87
CA LEU A 139 -13.11 9.41 -4.16
C LEU A 139 -14.11 9.02 -5.25
N ILE A 140 -14.46 7.73 -5.35
CA ILE A 140 -15.37 7.20 -6.37
C ILE A 140 -16.84 7.52 -6.08
N GLY A 141 -17.27 7.48 -4.82
CA GLY A 141 -18.64 7.85 -4.44
C GLY A 141 -18.95 9.32 -4.75
N GLY A 142 -17.91 10.17 -4.75
CA GLY A 142 -18.06 11.62 -4.85
C GLY A 142 -18.64 12.18 -3.56
N LYS A 143 -18.43 13.49 -3.31
CA LYS A 143 -19.00 14.21 -2.17
C LYS A 143 -20.52 14.38 -2.33
N LEU A 144 -21.24 13.27 -2.27
CA LEU A 144 -22.68 13.19 -2.45
C LEU A 144 -23.35 12.93 -1.11
N ASP A 145 -24.35 13.74 -0.79
CA ASP A 145 -25.21 13.50 0.38
C ASP A 145 -26.43 12.62 0.01
N VAL A 146 -26.72 12.45 -1.29
CA VAL A 146 -27.89 11.69 -1.78
C VAL A 146 -27.49 10.78 -2.96
N PHE A 147 -27.48 9.46 -2.73
CA PHE A 147 -27.18 8.48 -3.78
C PHE A 147 -28.34 8.17 -4.71
N SER A 148 -29.59 8.39 -4.29
CA SER A 148 -30.79 8.05 -5.10
C SER A 148 -30.87 8.82 -6.42
N LYS A 149 -30.23 9.99 -6.50
CA LYS A 149 -30.15 10.81 -7.73
C LYS A 149 -28.90 10.52 -8.57
N CYS A 150 -28.02 9.62 -8.14
CA CYS A 150 -26.74 9.32 -8.78
C CYS A 150 -26.49 7.80 -8.85
N PRO A 151 -27.32 7.04 -9.60
CA PRO A 151 -27.28 5.57 -9.61
C PRO A 151 -25.94 4.99 -10.08
N THR A 152 -25.26 5.66 -11.02
CA THR A 152 -23.95 5.22 -11.51
C THR A 152 -22.86 5.31 -10.44
N ARG A 153 -22.81 6.42 -9.69
CA ARG A 153 -21.88 6.61 -8.57
C ARG A 153 -22.20 5.67 -7.42
N PHE A 154 -23.47 5.45 -7.12
CA PHE A 154 -23.89 4.45 -6.14
C PHE A 154 -23.43 3.05 -6.55
N MET A 155 -23.61 2.65 -7.82
CA MET A 155 -23.14 1.35 -8.32
C MET A 155 -21.62 1.19 -8.16
N LEU A 156 -20.83 2.19 -8.57
CA LEU A 156 -19.37 2.14 -8.41
C LEU A 156 -18.95 2.09 -6.94
N TRP A 157 -19.55 2.93 -6.09
CA TRP A 157 -19.32 2.94 -4.65
C TRP A 157 -19.68 1.60 -4.00
N SER A 158 -20.77 0.97 -4.43
CA SER A 158 -21.22 -0.35 -3.93
C SER A 158 -20.24 -1.44 -4.33
N LYS A 159 -19.74 -1.44 -5.58
CA LYS A 159 -18.69 -2.39 -6.01
C LYS A 159 -17.41 -2.22 -5.19
N VAL A 160 -16.95 -0.98 -5.00
CA VAL A 160 -15.77 -0.71 -4.18
C VAL A 160 -16.00 -1.09 -2.71
N SER A 161 -17.23 -0.97 -2.20
CA SER A 161 -17.57 -1.38 -0.84
C SER A 161 -17.36 -2.89 -0.62
N VAL A 162 -17.68 -3.74 -1.59
CA VAL A 162 -17.40 -5.19 -1.53
C VAL A 162 -15.90 -5.47 -1.40
N PHE A 163 -15.06 -4.73 -2.15
CA PHE A 163 -13.60 -4.84 -1.99
C PHE A 163 -13.10 -4.30 -0.64
N ASN A 164 -13.73 -3.23 -0.14
CA ASN A 164 -13.37 -2.59 1.13
C ASN A 164 -13.68 -3.48 2.35
N GLU A 165 -14.70 -4.33 2.30
CA GLU A 165 -14.98 -5.32 3.36
C GLU A 165 -13.78 -6.24 3.61
N HIS A 166 -13.01 -6.53 2.56
CA HIS A 166 -11.81 -7.37 2.61
C HIS A 166 -10.52 -6.55 2.74
N HIS A 167 -10.59 -5.24 3.00
CA HIS A 167 -9.42 -4.35 3.01
C HIS A 167 -8.33 -4.82 4.00
N MET A 168 -8.72 -5.39 5.15
CA MET A 168 -7.78 -5.96 6.11
C MET A 168 -6.98 -7.12 5.50
N LEU A 169 -7.63 -8.02 4.77
CA LEU A 169 -6.95 -9.14 4.09
C LEU A 169 -5.94 -8.60 3.08
N TRP A 170 -6.37 -7.66 2.22
CA TRP A 170 -5.50 -7.03 1.24
C TRP A 170 -4.33 -6.28 1.89
N ALA A 171 -4.52 -5.69 3.06
CA ALA A 171 -3.46 -5.02 3.81
C ALA A 171 -2.32 -5.98 4.20
N TRP A 172 -2.66 -7.19 4.66
CA TRP A 172 -1.68 -8.21 5.07
C TRP A 172 -1.05 -8.91 3.87
N VAL A 173 -1.86 -9.38 2.92
CA VAL A 173 -1.33 -10.10 1.75
C VAL A 173 -0.43 -9.18 0.91
N SER A 174 -0.77 -7.90 0.77
CA SER A 174 0.13 -6.94 0.10
C SER A 174 1.38 -6.60 0.92
N LEU A 175 1.32 -6.65 2.27
CA LEU A 175 2.49 -6.39 3.12
C LEU A 175 3.55 -7.48 2.95
N PHE A 176 3.11 -8.73 3.08
CA PHE A 176 3.99 -9.87 2.90
C PHE A 176 4.39 -10.03 1.44
N GLY A 177 3.46 -9.79 0.50
CA GLY A 177 3.73 -9.82 -0.93
C GLY A 177 4.86 -8.87 -1.35
N VAL A 178 4.82 -7.61 -0.90
CA VAL A 178 5.89 -6.65 -1.25
C VAL A 178 7.21 -6.99 -0.58
N ALA A 179 7.19 -7.46 0.68
CA ALA A 179 8.41 -7.87 1.38
C ALA A 179 9.05 -9.11 0.73
N LEU A 180 8.24 -10.07 0.30
CA LEU A 180 8.70 -11.28 -0.40
C LEU A 180 9.22 -10.94 -1.80
N ALA A 181 8.56 -10.03 -2.53
CA ALA A 181 9.03 -9.58 -3.83
C ALA A 181 10.38 -8.85 -3.73
N ASP A 182 10.56 -8.01 -2.71
CA ASP A 182 11.84 -7.34 -2.43
C ASP A 182 12.93 -8.36 -2.06
N LEU A 183 12.61 -9.31 -1.17
CA LEU A 183 13.52 -10.39 -0.79
C LEU A 183 13.92 -11.25 -1.99
N TYR A 184 12.98 -11.60 -2.86
CA TYR A 184 13.24 -12.40 -4.06
C TYR A 184 14.28 -11.72 -4.97
N ILE A 185 14.06 -10.44 -5.28
CA ILE A 185 14.99 -9.66 -6.12
C ILE A 185 16.31 -9.42 -5.42
N PHE A 186 16.30 -9.23 -4.10
CA PHE A 186 17.53 -9.14 -3.31
C PHE A 186 18.35 -10.44 -3.41
N LEU A 187 17.74 -11.61 -3.26
CA LEU A 187 18.43 -12.90 -3.36
C LEU A 187 18.97 -13.16 -4.77
N LEU A 188 18.22 -12.78 -5.81
CA LEU A 188 18.70 -12.81 -7.20
C LEU A 188 19.93 -11.92 -7.39
N ALA A 189 19.85 -10.66 -6.94
CA ALA A 189 20.95 -9.70 -7.07
C ALA A 189 22.20 -10.13 -6.27
N ARG A 190 22.05 -10.98 -5.25
CA ARG A 190 23.15 -11.57 -4.47
C ARG A 190 23.66 -12.89 -5.04
N GLY A 191 23.05 -13.43 -6.09
CA GLY A 191 23.40 -14.72 -6.68
C GLY A 191 23.10 -15.92 -5.79
N VAL A 192 22.22 -15.77 -4.78
CA VAL A 192 21.82 -16.86 -3.89
C VAL A 192 20.83 -17.80 -4.57
N ILE A 193 19.96 -17.23 -5.40
CA ILE A 193 19.03 -17.94 -6.26
C ILE A 193 19.21 -17.46 -7.70
N THR A 194 18.75 -18.28 -8.65
CA THR A 194 18.75 -17.96 -10.09
C THR A 194 17.32 -17.77 -10.55
N ASP A 195 17.08 -16.75 -11.38
CA ASP A 195 15.75 -16.55 -11.94
C ASP A 195 15.45 -17.65 -12.96
N VAL A 196 14.26 -18.25 -12.85
CA VAL A 196 13.82 -19.27 -13.79
C VAL A 196 13.03 -18.58 -14.90
N ARG A 197 13.52 -18.72 -16.13
CA ARG A 197 12.85 -18.22 -17.33
C ARG A 197 11.78 -19.20 -17.79
N LEU A 198 10.57 -18.69 -18.03
CA LEU A 198 9.43 -19.46 -18.53
C LEU A 198 9.31 -19.36 -20.05
N ILE A 199 9.60 -18.17 -20.59
CA ILE A 199 9.63 -17.84 -22.02
C ILE A 199 10.76 -16.85 -22.28
#